data_AF-A0A135VK95-F1
#
_entry.id   AF-A0A135VK95-F1
#
_cell.length_a   1.000
_cell.length_b   1.000
_cell.length_c   1.000
_cell.angle_alpha   90.00
_cell.angle_beta   90.00
_cell.angle_gamma   90.00
#
_symmetry.space_group_name_H-M   'P 1'
#
loop_
_entity.id
_entity.type
_entity.pdbx_description
1 polymer ?
#
loop_
_entity_poly.entity_id
_entity_poly.type
_entity_poly.pdbx_seq_one_letter_code
_entity_poly.pdbx_strand_id
1 'polypeptide(L)'
;MIWKESLAFGRVQVTEDVNAAIRGLRAAGATDIRVADSHGSGGPNKNIIPEQLEKGVKLFQEQSVPKRMKEAIERSVDAAVFVGFHAMAGTKDGLFRHTVTLGPSVKVNGEPVGETALDAYILAEYGIPVIMVSGDQALVREASDFLPGIETAQVKTSTDARTTQCLPLSESRILIQEAAKRALSKLDDFEPVQITKPIKVDVSYLTEEQVDMCDTIPGAERTSKKTTSFTTRSWDEAYKFIRTTIGLTSPRMNASLIEKLLQLPGAEEARIEWAEGIVNEWLS
;
A
#
# COMPACT_ATOMS: atom_id res chain seq x y z
N MET A 1 -19.16 -18.17 -2.64
CA MET A 1 -18.87 -18.66 -1.28
C MET A 1 -17.37 -18.67 -1.00
N ILE A 2 -16.54 -19.32 -1.83
CA ILE A 2 -15.07 -19.41 -1.68
C ILE A 2 -14.37 -18.06 -1.38
N TRP A 3 -14.69 -17.00 -2.13
CA TRP A 3 -14.08 -15.67 -1.93
C TRP A 3 -14.31 -15.05 -0.55
N LYS A 4 -15.49 -15.23 0.06
CA LYS A 4 -15.81 -14.66 1.38
C LYS A 4 -15.05 -15.39 2.49
N GLU A 5 -14.93 -16.71 2.37
CA GLU A 5 -14.20 -17.56 3.32
C GLU A 5 -12.69 -17.31 3.23
N SER A 6 -12.13 -17.22 2.01
CA SER A 6 -10.72 -16.88 1.81
C SER A 6 -10.37 -15.47 2.33
N LEU A 7 -11.28 -14.49 2.15
CA LEU A 7 -11.10 -13.15 2.71
C LEU A 7 -11.11 -13.17 4.24
N ALA A 8 -12.07 -13.87 4.86
CA ALA A 8 -12.14 -13.99 6.32
C ALA A 8 -10.89 -14.66 6.89
N PHE A 9 -10.42 -15.75 6.26
CA PHE A 9 -9.16 -16.40 6.63
C PHE A 9 -7.97 -15.44 6.51
N GLY A 10 -7.81 -14.78 5.36
CA GLY A 10 -6.69 -13.85 5.13
C GLY A 10 -6.63 -12.72 6.17
N ARG A 11 -7.78 -12.19 6.59
CA ARG A 11 -7.87 -11.16 7.65
C ARG A 11 -7.36 -11.64 9.01
N VAL A 12 -7.70 -12.88 9.38
CA VAL A 12 -7.15 -13.52 10.59
C VAL A 12 -5.63 -13.65 10.47
N GLN A 13 -5.14 -14.10 9.31
CA GLN A 13 -3.71 -14.29 9.10
C GLN A 13 -2.91 -12.99 9.19
N VAL A 14 -3.33 -11.93 8.49
CA VAL A 14 -2.63 -10.64 8.55
C VAL A 14 -2.71 -10.01 9.94
N THR A 15 -3.83 -10.19 10.66
CA THR A 15 -3.95 -9.70 12.05
C THR A 15 -2.95 -10.41 12.96
N GLU A 16 -2.77 -11.72 12.80
CA GLU A 16 -1.82 -12.50 13.60
C GLU A 16 -0.35 -12.21 13.25
N ASP A 17 -0.04 -11.91 11.99
CA ASP A 17 1.29 -11.47 11.57
C ASP A 17 1.61 -10.09 12.17
N VAL A 18 0.63 -9.17 12.19
CA VAL A 18 0.74 -7.89 12.90
C VAL A 18 0.93 -8.11 14.40
N ASN A 19 0.17 -9.01 15.03
CA ASN A 19 0.34 -9.36 16.45
C ASN A 19 1.75 -9.91 16.74
N ALA A 20 2.32 -10.71 15.85
CA ALA A 20 3.69 -11.19 15.98
C ALA A 20 4.71 -10.04 15.97
N ALA A 21 4.57 -9.08 15.05
CA ALA A 21 5.41 -7.89 15.03
C ALA A 21 5.25 -7.07 16.33
N ILE A 22 4.01 -6.86 16.80
CA ILE A 22 3.71 -6.15 18.04
C ILE A 22 4.40 -6.79 19.25
N ARG A 23 4.34 -8.11 19.37
CA ARG A 23 5.02 -8.85 20.45
C ARG A 23 6.54 -8.67 20.38
N GLY A 24 7.11 -8.68 19.18
CA GLY A 24 8.54 -8.46 18.96
C GLY A 24 8.99 -7.06 19.38
N LEU A 25 8.26 -6.03 18.93
CA LEU A 25 8.50 -4.63 19.32
C LEU A 25 8.39 -4.44 20.83
N ARG A 26 7.38 -5.02 21.49
CA ARG A 26 7.26 -4.96 22.97
C ARG A 26 8.42 -5.65 23.67
N ALA A 27 8.86 -6.80 23.17
CA ALA A 27 10.00 -7.51 23.73
C ALA A 27 11.32 -6.72 23.62
N ALA A 28 11.37 -5.72 22.74
CA ALA A 28 12.47 -4.76 22.60
C ALA A 28 12.19 -3.39 23.26
N GLY A 29 11.07 -3.24 23.99
CA GLY A 29 10.79 -2.06 24.82
C GLY A 29 9.78 -1.06 24.25
N ALA A 30 9.10 -1.34 23.13
CA ALA A 30 8.08 -0.44 22.61
C ALA A 30 6.91 -0.25 23.60
N THR A 31 6.53 1.01 23.87
CA THR A 31 5.49 1.37 24.86
C THR A 31 4.20 1.92 24.25
N ASP A 32 4.28 2.61 23.10
CA ASP A 32 3.11 3.08 22.33
C ASP A 32 3.13 2.43 20.94
N ILE A 33 2.17 1.56 20.67
CA ILE A 33 2.09 0.86 19.37
C ILE A 33 0.83 1.27 18.64
N ARG A 34 1.02 1.64 17.38
CA ARG A 34 -0.01 2.13 16.47
C ARG A 34 -0.01 1.26 15.22
N VAL A 35 -1.18 0.82 14.78
CA VAL A 35 -1.37 -0.01 13.59
C VAL A 35 -2.20 0.78 12.59
N ALA A 36 -1.61 1.11 11.45
CA ALA A 36 -2.32 1.65 10.30
C ALA A 36 -2.51 0.53 9.27
N ASP A 37 -3.76 0.18 8.98
CA ASP A 37 -4.08 -0.83 7.97
C ASP A 37 -3.85 -0.25 6.57
N SER A 38 -2.73 -0.56 5.91
CA SER A 38 -2.38 0.05 4.61
C SER A 38 -3.02 -0.65 3.40
N HIS A 39 -3.73 -1.77 3.60
CA HIS A 39 -4.18 -2.60 2.47
C HIS A 39 -5.50 -2.12 1.84
N GLY A 40 -5.60 -2.29 0.51
CA GLY A 40 -6.85 -2.24 -0.24
C GLY A 40 -7.28 -0.87 -0.77
N SER A 41 -6.35 0.06 -1.03
CA SER A 41 -6.60 1.36 -1.67
C SER A 41 -7.73 2.21 -1.03
N GLY A 42 -8.18 1.90 0.19
CA GLY A 42 -9.36 2.50 0.82
C GLY A 42 -10.72 1.87 0.46
N GLY A 43 -10.73 0.61 0.02
CA GLY A 43 -11.95 -0.19 -0.09
C GLY A 43 -12.63 -0.38 1.27
N PRO A 44 -13.92 -0.78 1.30
CA PRO A 44 -14.72 -0.82 2.53
C PRO A 44 -14.25 -1.86 3.56
N ASN A 45 -13.30 -2.72 3.20
CA ASN A 45 -12.89 -3.85 4.02
C ASN A 45 -11.73 -3.46 4.94
N LYS A 46 -12.04 -3.33 6.23
CA LYS A 46 -11.08 -3.29 7.35
C LYS A 46 -10.39 -4.65 7.46
N ASN A 47 -9.09 -4.73 7.16
CA ASN A 47 -8.38 -6.01 7.07
C ASN A 47 -7.94 -6.50 8.44
N ILE A 48 -7.43 -5.61 9.28
CA ILE A 48 -7.10 -5.92 10.67
C ILE A 48 -8.39 -6.11 11.48
N ILE A 49 -8.44 -7.16 12.30
CA ILE A 49 -9.57 -7.50 13.15
C ILE A 49 -9.34 -6.91 14.56
N PRO A 50 -10.07 -5.85 14.96
CA PRO A 50 -9.83 -5.17 16.24
C PRO A 50 -9.91 -6.10 17.45
N GLU A 51 -10.83 -7.05 17.44
CA GLU A 51 -11.10 -7.98 18.55
C GLU A 51 -9.98 -9.02 18.74
N GLN A 52 -9.14 -9.22 17.74
CA GLN A 52 -8.02 -10.16 17.77
C GLN A 52 -6.66 -9.46 17.95
N LEU A 53 -6.63 -8.13 17.90
CA LEU A 53 -5.39 -7.38 18.01
C LEU A 53 -4.86 -7.41 19.46
N GLU A 54 -3.54 -7.42 19.60
CA GLU A 54 -2.85 -7.28 20.89
C GLU A 54 -3.41 -6.09 21.70
N LYS A 55 -3.66 -6.30 23.01
CA LYS A 55 -4.29 -5.30 23.88
C LYS A 55 -3.46 -4.02 23.98
N GLY A 56 -4.11 -2.86 24.10
CA GLY A 56 -3.40 -1.58 24.31
C GLY A 56 -2.74 -1.00 23.06
N VAL A 57 -3.11 -1.48 21.87
CA VAL A 57 -2.67 -0.97 20.57
C VAL A 57 -3.72 -0.02 20.01
N LYS A 58 -3.28 1.07 19.36
CA LYS A 58 -4.18 2.00 18.67
C LYS A 58 -4.30 1.59 17.20
N LEU A 59 -5.52 1.32 16.74
CA LEU A 59 -5.81 0.88 15.38
C LEU A 59 -6.43 2.00 14.55
N PHE A 60 -5.86 2.26 13.37
CA PHE A 60 -6.28 3.29 12.43
C PHE A 60 -6.74 2.62 11.11
N GLN A 61 -8.04 2.73 10.82
CA GLN A 61 -8.70 2.09 9.67
C GLN A 61 -9.67 3.05 8.94
N GLU A 62 -9.40 4.36 8.98
CA GLU A 62 -10.15 5.37 8.23
C GLU A 62 -10.06 5.10 6.71
N GLN A 63 -11.11 5.34 5.92
CA GLN A 63 -11.17 4.92 4.53
C GLN A 63 -9.95 5.35 3.68
N SER A 64 -9.44 6.56 3.84
CA SER A 64 -8.25 7.04 3.14
C SER A 64 -6.96 6.53 3.79
N VAL A 65 -6.16 5.77 3.04
CA VAL A 65 -4.81 5.35 3.46
C VAL A 65 -3.92 6.55 3.86
N PRO A 66 -3.82 7.64 3.06
CA PRO A 66 -3.06 8.82 3.47
C PRO A 66 -3.52 9.42 4.81
N LYS A 67 -4.84 9.51 5.06
CA LYS A 67 -5.37 10.09 6.31
C LYS A 67 -5.06 9.20 7.50
N ARG A 68 -5.33 7.89 7.44
CA ARG A 68 -5.05 6.97 8.55
C ARG A 68 -3.56 6.89 8.88
N MET A 69 -2.67 6.96 7.88
CA MET A 69 -1.22 7.03 8.12
C MET A 69 -0.85 8.32 8.83
N LYS A 70 -1.38 9.47 8.37
CA LYS A 70 -1.14 10.78 9.00
C LYS A 70 -1.63 10.82 10.45
N GLU A 71 -2.83 10.31 10.72
CA GLU A 71 -3.38 10.18 12.08
C GLU A 71 -2.51 9.28 12.95
N ALA A 72 -1.99 8.17 12.41
CA ALA A 72 -1.11 7.27 13.13
C ALA A 72 0.22 7.92 13.52
N ILE A 73 0.77 8.84 12.72
CA ILE A 73 2.08 9.48 12.98
C ILE A 73 1.98 10.90 13.59
N GLU A 74 0.76 11.44 13.77
CA GLU A 74 0.53 12.82 14.22
C GLU A 74 1.29 13.21 15.50
N ARG A 75 1.46 12.28 16.44
CA ARG A 75 2.13 12.52 17.73
C ARG A 75 3.62 12.15 17.77
N SER A 76 4.28 12.07 16.60
CA SER A 76 5.61 11.47 16.42
C SER A 76 5.64 9.99 16.81
N VAL A 77 6.43 9.20 16.10
CA VAL A 77 6.72 7.79 16.40
C VAL A 77 8.21 7.57 16.14
N ASP A 78 8.84 6.67 16.90
CA ASP A 78 10.29 6.51 16.82
C ASP A 78 10.73 5.74 15.57
N ALA A 79 9.87 4.86 15.05
CA ALA A 79 10.13 4.04 13.87
C ALA A 79 8.84 3.45 13.29
N ALA A 80 8.94 2.92 12.06
CA ALA A 80 7.88 2.16 11.40
C ALA A 80 8.34 0.76 11.00
N VAL A 81 7.39 -0.18 11.02
CA VAL A 81 7.56 -1.54 10.48
C VAL A 81 6.47 -1.83 9.46
N PHE A 82 6.83 -2.46 8.34
CA PHE A 82 5.92 -2.80 7.25
C PHE A 82 5.64 -4.30 7.26
N VAL A 83 4.40 -4.68 7.57
CA VAL A 83 4.01 -6.09 7.73
C VAL A 83 3.14 -6.55 6.55
N GLY A 84 3.54 -7.64 5.89
CA GLY A 84 2.75 -8.25 4.82
C GLY A 84 2.76 -7.49 3.50
N PHE A 85 3.83 -6.73 3.23
CA PHE A 85 4.00 -5.97 2.00
C PHE A 85 4.31 -6.90 0.79
N HIS A 86 4.41 -6.31 -0.41
CA HIS A 86 4.79 -7.00 -1.64
C HIS A 86 5.68 -6.12 -2.53
N ALA A 87 6.38 -6.75 -3.48
CA ALA A 87 7.24 -6.04 -4.42
C ALA A 87 6.45 -5.12 -5.38
N MET A 88 7.15 -4.15 -5.94
CA MET A 88 6.66 -3.19 -6.93
C MET A 88 6.15 -3.82 -8.23
N ALA A 89 5.35 -3.06 -8.98
CA ALA A 89 4.91 -3.46 -10.30
C ALA A 89 6.09 -3.82 -11.23
N GLY A 90 5.94 -4.94 -11.96
CA GLY A 90 6.95 -5.41 -12.92
C GLY A 90 7.99 -6.39 -12.36
N THR A 91 8.07 -6.60 -11.04
CA THR A 91 9.03 -7.52 -10.41
C THR A 91 8.75 -8.99 -10.72
N LYS A 92 9.47 -9.61 -11.66
CA LYS A 92 9.19 -10.95 -12.23
C LYS A 92 8.74 -12.02 -11.20
N ASP A 93 9.41 -12.11 -10.07
CA ASP A 93 9.23 -13.15 -9.05
C ASP A 93 8.47 -12.71 -7.79
N GLY A 94 7.74 -11.58 -7.81
CA GLY A 94 6.94 -11.12 -6.68
C GLY A 94 5.46 -11.54 -6.76
N LEU A 95 4.91 -12.10 -5.66
CA LEU A 95 3.50 -12.45 -5.51
C LEU A 95 2.63 -11.19 -5.45
N PHE A 96 1.56 -11.16 -6.24
CA PHE A 96 0.65 -10.00 -6.33
C PHE A 96 1.36 -8.66 -6.53
N ARG A 97 2.56 -8.65 -7.12
CA ARG A 97 3.32 -7.43 -7.37
C ARG A 97 2.50 -6.34 -8.05
N HIS A 98 2.54 -5.15 -7.48
CA HIS A 98 1.92 -3.95 -8.06
C HIS A 98 2.41 -2.71 -7.30
N THR A 99 2.01 -1.54 -7.78
CA THR A 99 2.25 -0.27 -7.08
C THR A 99 0.92 0.48 -7.03
N VAL A 100 0.31 0.58 -5.84
CA VAL A 100 -1.00 1.20 -5.54
C VAL A 100 -2.21 0.44 -6.10
N THR A 101 -2.16 0.02 -7.36
CA THR A 101 -3.16 -0.83 -8.01
C THR A 101 -2.52 -1.65 -9.14
N LEU A 102 -3.26 -2.58 -9.71
CA LEU A 102 -2.81 -3.37 -10.85
C LEU A 102 -2.69 -2.50 -12.11
N GLY A 103 -1.53 -2.55 -12.75
CA GLY A 103 -1.30 -1.96 -14.07
C GLY A 103 -0.26 -0.85 -14.08
N PRO A 104 -0.43 0.23 -13.28
CA PRO A 104 0.56 1.29 -13.22
C PRO A 104 1.90 0.86 -12.62
N SER A 105 2.97 1.51 -13.06
CA SER A 105 4.27 1.50 -12.38
C SER A 105 4.75 2.93 -12.13
N VAL A 106 5.56 3.11 -11.09
CA VAL A 106 6.00 4.43 -10.64
C VAL A 106 7.52 4.48 -10.63
N LYS A 107 8.08 5.62 -11.03
CA LYS A 107 9.47 5.99 -10.78
C LYS A 107 9.54 7.27 -9.99
N VAL A 108 10.53 7.36 -9.10
CA VAL A 108 10.88 8.59 -8.38
C VAL A 108 12.34 8.89 -8.69
N ASN A 109 12.60 10.09 -9.22
CA ASN A 109 13.94 10.54 -9.64
C ASN A 109 14.63 9.56 -10.61
N GLY A 110 13.85 8.91 -11.48
CA GLY A 110 14.34 7.94 -12.47
C GLY A 110 14.38 6.48 -11.98
N GLU A 111 14.30 6.25 -10.67
CA GLU A 111 14.37 4.92 -10.07
C GLU A 111 12.98 4.27 -9.93
N PRO A 112 12.78 3.00 -10.33
CA PRO A 112 11.54 2.27 -10.09
C PRO A 112 11.24 2.14 -8.59
N VAL A 113 9.99 2.36 -8.21
CA VAL A 113 9.56 2.29 -6.81
C VAL A 113 8.26 1.51 -6.62
N GLY A 114 8.21 0.77 -5.51
CA GLY A 114 7.00 0.15 -4.97
C GLY A 114 6.42 0.92 -3.79
N GLU A 115 5.38 0.34 -3.19
CA GLU A 115 4.70 0.92 -2.02
C GLU A 115 5.63 1.06 -0.81
N THR A 116 6.62 0.18 -0.65
CA THR A 116 7.66 0.33 0.38
C THR A 116 8.37 1.67 0.28
N ALA A 117 8.79 2.07 -0.92
CA ALA A 117 9.45 3.35 -1.10
C ALA A 117 8.48 4.52 -0.98
N LEU A 118 7.27 4.41 -1.55
CA LEU A 118 6.26 5.47 -1.46
C LEU A 118 5.90 5.79 0.00
N ASP A 119 5.67 4.77 0.82
CA ASP A 119 5.30 4.92 2.23
C ASP A 119 6.50 5.34 3.08
N ALA A 120 7.72 4.84 2.78
CA ALA A 120 8.94 5.29 3.46
C ALA A 120 9.23 6.78 3.24
N TYR A 121 8.98 7.30 2.03
CA TYR A 121 9.12 8.74 1.76
C TYR A 121 8.09 9.58 2.51
N ILE A 122 6.87 9.07 2.75
CA ILE A 122 5.89 9.76 3.62
C ILE A 122 6.47 9.88 5.03
N LEU A 123 7.00 8.79 5.57
CA LEU A 123 7.58 8.73 6.91
C LEU A 123 8.84 9.60 7.05
N ALA A 124 9.65 9.68 5.99
CA ALA A 124 10.86 10.50 5.97
C ALA A 124 10.59 12.01 6.16
N GLU A 125 9.47 12.53 5.64
CA GLU A 125 9.09 13.94 5.88
C GLU A 125 8.77 14.23 7.37
N TYR A 126 8.58 13.18 8.19
CA TYR A 126 8.41 13.27 9.65
C TYR A 126 9.65 12.79 10.42
N GLY A 127 10.75 12.48 9.74
CA GLY A 127 11.98 11.97 10.37
C GLY A 127 11.83 10.55 10.94
N ILE A 128 10.92 9.75 10.42
CA ILE A 128 10.65 8.39 10.93
C ILE A 128 11.36 7.36 10.04
N PRO A 129 12.31 6.56 10.58
CA PRO A 129 12.93 5.47 9.84
C PRO A 129 12.00 4.26 9.70
N VAL A 130 12.13 3.54 8.58
CA VAL A 130 11.52 2.22 8.40
C VAL A 130 12.56 1.17 8.77
N ILE A 131 12.30 0.41 9.83
CA ILE A 131 13.31 -0.47 10.45
C ILE A 131 13.11 -1.94 10.08
N MET A 132 11.92 -2.31 9.60
CA MET A 132 11.61 -3.68 9.24
C MET A 132 10.60 -3.78 8.11
N VAL A 133 10.76 -4.79 7.25
CA VAL A 133 9.70 -5.26 6.34
C VAL A 133 9.45 -6.78 6.44
N SER A 134 8.21 -7.22 6.25
CA SER A 134 7.87 -8.63 6.03
C SER A 134 7.07 -8.84 4.74
N GLY A 135 7.38 -9.93 4.03
CA GLY A 135 6.73 -10.30 2.78
C GLY A 135 7.44 -11.44 2.07
N ASP A 136 7.50 -11.39 0.73
CA ASP A 136 8.22 -12.39 -0.07
C ASP A 136 9.67 -12.00 -0.36
N GLN A 137 10.42 -12.90 -0.99
CA GLN A 137 11.83 -12.70 -1.32
C GLN A 137 12.05 -11.50 -2.24
N ALA A 138 11.10 -11.21 -3.12
CA ALA A 138 11.20 -10.11 -4.07
C ALA A 138 11.09 -8.77 -3.35
N LEU A 139 10.12 -8.64 -2.43
CA LEU A 139 10.03 -7.49 -1.54
C LEU A 139 11.28 -7.33 -0.69
N VAL A 140 11.79 -8.42 -0.11
CA VAL A 140 12.98 -8.37 0.75
C VAL A 140 14.19 -7.82 0.02
N ARG A 141 14.42 -8.23 -1.23
CA ARG A 141 15.47 -7.64 -2.07
C ARG A 141 15.20 -6.15 -2.32
N GLU A 142 14.01 -5.81 -2.79
CA GLU A 142 13.62 -4.42 -3.10
C GLU A 142 13.82 -3.49 -1.91
N ALA A 143 13.35 -3.90 -0.73
CA ALA A 143 13.49 -3.12 0.49
C ALA A 143 14.94 -3.03 0.96
N SER A 144 15.73 -4.09 0.82
CA SER A 144 17.16 -4.07 1.23
C SER A 144 18.01 -3.19 0.32
N ASP A 145 17.70 -3.18 -0.98
CA ASP A 145 18.38 -2.32 -1.96
C ASP A 145 18.02 -0.83 -1.72
N PHE A 146 16.77 -0.56 -1.30
CA PHE A 146 16.26 0.79 -1.08
C PHE A 146 16.56 1.37 0.32
N LEU A 147 16.54 0.54 1.36
CA LEU A 147 16.73 0.91 2.77
C LEU A 147 17.91 0.11 3.35
N PRO A 148 19.15 0.65 3.26
CA PRO A 148 20.33 -0.03 3.74
C PRO A 148 20.21 -0.44 5.21
N GLY A 149 20.46 -1.71 5.51
CA GLY A 149 20.46 -2.23 6.89
C GLY A 149 19.10 -2.65 7.45
N ILE A 150 17.99 -2.46 6.69
CA ILE A 150 16.63 -2.86 7.10
C ILE A 150 16.57 -4.32 7.59
N GLU A 151 15.86 -4.58 8.69
CA GLU A 151 15.55 -5.95 9.09
C GLU A 151 14.44 -6.53 8.22
N THR A 152 14.55 -7.82 7.91
CA THR A 152 13.60 -8.46 6.99
C THR A 152 13.06 -9.76 7.55
N ALA A 153 11.80 -10.05 7.22
CA ALA A 153 11.16 -11.33 7.47
C ALA A 153 10.55 -11.87 6.16
N GLN A 154 11.31 -12.70 5.45
CA GLN A 154 10.82 -13.42 4.28
C GLN A 154 9.94 -14.59 4.73
N VAL A 155 8.62 -14.44 4.60
CA VAL A 155 7.65 -15.45 5.07
C VAL A 155 7.11 -16.34 3.95
N LYS A 156 7.47 -16.04 2.71
CA LYS A 156 7.06 -16.79 1.53
C LYS A 156 8.07 -16.61 0.39
N THR A 157 8.09 -17.55 -0.54
CA THR A 157 8.93 -17.51 -1.74
C THR A 157 8.05 -17.68 -2.97
N SER A 158 8.11 -16.73 -3.90
CA SER A 158 7.21 -16.65 -5.05
C SER A 158 7.97 -16.85 -6.35
N THR A 159 7.38 -17.56 -7.31
CA THR A 159 7.98 -17.74 -8.65
C THR A 159 7.41 -16.76 -9.67
N ASP A 160 6.19 -16.27 -9.43
CA ASP A 160 5.48 -15.29 -10.24
C ASP A 160 4.40 -14.57 -9.40
N ALA A 161 3.52 -13.80 -10.06
CA ALA A 161 2.48 -12.99 -9.41
C ALA A 161 1.34 -13.80 -8.77
N ARG A 162 1.30 -15.12 -8.97
CA ARG A 162 0.19 -16.00 -8.62
C ARG A 162 0.62 -17.27 -7.88
N THR A 163 1.90 -17.62 -7.94
CA THR A 163 2.44 -18.84 -7.37
C THR A 163 3.41 -18.51 -6.25
N THR A 164 3.13 -19.04 -5.06
CA THR A 164 3.96 -18.82 -3.86
C THR A 164 4.02 -20.07 -2.99
N GLN A 165 5.16 -20.24 -2.34
CA GLN A 165 5.39 -21.21 -1.28
C GLN A 165 5.48 -20.44 0.04
N CYS A 166 4.48 -20.61 0.91
CA CYS A 166 4.47 -20.00 2.23
C CYS A 166 5.22 -20.86 3.25
N LEU A 167 5.87 -20.20 4.21
CA LEU A 167 6.28 -20.87 5.44
C LEU A 167 5.03 -21.32 6.23
N PRO A 168 5.15 -22.36 7.08
CA PRO A 168 4.13 -22.66 8.08
C PRO A 168 3.83 -21.42 8.94
N LEU A 169 2.56 -21.24 9.30
CA LEU A 169 2.09 -20.06 10.05
C LEU A 169 2.86 -19.84 11.36
N SER A 170 3.15 -20.92 12.09
CA SER A 170 3.95 -20.86 13.32
C SER A 170 5.36 -20.32 13.07
N GLU A 171 6.01 -20.74 11.98
CA GLU A 171 7.37 -20.32 11.63
C GLU A 171 7.39 -18.87 11.14
N SER A 172 6.45 -18.49 10.27
CA SER A 172 6.34 -17.10 9.79
C SER A 172 6.15 -16.10 10.93
N ARG A 173 5.31 -16.43 11.92
CA ARG A 173 5.06 -15.56 13.09
C ARG A 173 6.28 -15.45 13.99
N ILE A 174 7.00 -16.55 14.23
CA ILE A 174 8.27 -16.50 14.97
C ILE A 174 9.28 -15.61 14.23
N LEU A 175 9.39 -15.76 12.92
CA LEU A 175 10.31 -14.97 12.10
C LEU A 175 9.99 -13.46 12.16
N ILE A 176 8.72 -13.10 12.00
CA ILE A 176 8.26 -11.71 12.10
C ILE A 176 8.54 -11.14 13.49
N GLN A 177 8.21 -11.90 14.56
CA GLN A 177 8.42 -11.46 15.93
C GLN A 177 9.91 -11.21 16.23
N GLU A 178 10.80 -12.13 15.84
CA GLU A 178 12.23 -11.98 16.07
C GLU A 178 12.84 -10.87 15.22
N ALA A 179 12.40 -10.70 13.97
CA ALA A 179 12.85 -9.58 13.13
C ALA A 179 12.42 -8.23 13.71
N ALA A 180 11.18 -8.10 14.19
CA ALA A 180 10.70 -6.86 14.81
C ALA A 180 11.47 -6.52 16.09
N LYS A 181 11.76 -7.54 16.91
CA LYS A 181 12.58 -7.39 18.12
C LYS A 181 14.00 -6.93 17.77
N ARG A 182 14.67 -7.60 16.82
CA ARG A 182 16.02 -7.20 16.39
C ARG A 182 16.05 -5.80 15.82
N ALA A 183 15.06 -5.43 15.00
CA ALA A 183 14.96 -4.11 14.40
C ALA A 183 14.91 -3.02 15.47
N LEU A 184 13.99 -3.13 16.43
CA LEU A 184 13.86 -2.10 17.45
C LEU A 184 15.07 -2.06 18.41
N SER A 185 15.68 -3.20 18.73
CA SER A 185 16.88 -3.25 19.59
C SER A 185 18.10 -2.52 19.02
N LYS A 186 18.12 -2.25 17.71
CA LYS A 186 19.18 -1.50 17.03
C LYS A 186 18.65 -0.22 16.36
N LEU A 187 17.61 0.38 16.94
CA LEU A 187 16.94 1.56 16.39
C LEU A 187 17.91 2.66 15.94
N ASP A 188 18.98 2.90 16.69
CA ASP A 188 19.99 3.92 16.42
C ASP A 188 20.82 3.65 15.13
N ASP A 189 20.73 2.45 14.55
CA ASP A 189 21.39 2.10 13.29
C ASP A 189 20.58 2.53 12.05
N PHE A 190 19.34 3.00 12.23
CA PHE A 190 18.44 3.33 11.13
C PHE A 190 18.22 4.83 10.97
N GLU A 191 18.32 5.28 9.73
CA GLU A 191 18.06 6.67 9.36
C GLU A 191 16.84 6.76 8.44
N PRO A 192 16.04 7.83 8.53
CA PRO A 192 14.99 8.11 7.56
C PRO A 192 15.56 8.20 6.14
N VAL A 193 14.82 7.65 5.17
CA VAL A 193 15.27 7.68 3.77
C VAL A 193 15.37 9.13 3.27
N GLN A 194 16.44 9.43 2.53
CA GLN A 194 16.66 10.76 2.00
C GLN A 194 15.86 10.99 0.71
N ILE A 195 15.19 12.13 0.63
CA ILE A 195 14.44 12.55 -0.57
C ILE A 195 15.26 13.60 -1.31
N THR A 196 15.85 13.21 -2.44
CA THR A 196 16.53 14.16 -3.33
C THR A 196 15.51 15.09 -3.99
N LYS A 197 15.70 16.41 -3.80
CA LYS A 197 14.83 17.47 -4.34
C LYS A 197 15.54 18.21 -5.51
N PRO A 198 14.82 18.60 -6.58
CA PRO A 198 13.39 18.41 -6.80
C PRO A 198 13.05 16.93 -7.06
N ILE A 199 11.82 16.57 -6.70
CA ILE A 199 11.25 15.23 -6.81
C ILE A 199 10.56 15.17 -8.17
N LYS A 200 11.08 14.32 -9.06
CA LYS A 200 10.40 13.98 -10.31
C LYS A 200 9.72 12.63 -10.14
N VAL A 201 8.41 12.60 -10.35
CA VAL A 201 7.64 11.37 -10.39
C VAL A 201 7.26 11.07 -11.82
N ASP A 202 7.47 9.83 -12.26
CA ASP A 202 6.95 9.31 -13.51
C ASP A 202 5.94 8.18 -13.22
N VAL A 203 4.70 8.31 -13.68
CA VAL A 203 3.69 7.26 -13.58
C VAL A 203 3.44 6.70 -14.97
N SER A 204 3.70 5.40 -15.15
CA SER A 204 3.45 4.69 -16.39
C SER A 204 2.18 3.86 -16.29
N TYR A 205 1.34 3.90 -17.33
CA TYR A 205 0.01 3.29 -17.36
C TYR A 205 -0.07 2.16 -18.40
N LEU A 206 -1.20 1.45 -18.42
CA LEU A 206 -1.41 0.33 -19.36
C LEU A 206 -1.72 0.81 -20.79
N THR A 207 -2.44 1.93 -20.91
CA THR A 207 -3.03 2.41 -22.16
C THR A 207 -2.73 3.89 -22.39
N GLU A 208 -2.73 4.32 -23.66
CA GLU A 208 -2.51 5.73 -24.00
C GLU A 208 -3.67 6.61 -23.52
N GLU A 209 -4.90 6.10 -23.51
CA GLU A 209 -6.04 6.92 -23.07
C GLU A 209 -6.04 7.16 -21.54
N GLN A 210 -5.39 6.30 -20.75
CA GLN A 210 -5.14 6.59 -19.34
C GLN A 210 -4.21 7.81 -19.19
N VAL A 211 -3.26 8.00 -20.11
CA VAL A 211 -2.43 9.21 -20.17
C VAL A 211 -3.26 10.41 -20.56
N ASP A 212 -4.14 10.30 -21.57
CA ASP A 212 -5.06 11.37 -21.98
C ASP A 212 -5.95 11.86 -20.82
N MET A 213 -6.27 10.99 -19.85
CA MET A 213 -6.99 11.40 -18.64
C MET A 213 -6.09 12.11 -17.64
N CYS A 214 -4.87 11.62 -17.46
CA CYS A 214 -3.97 12.07 -16.39
C CYS A 214 -3.16 13.32 -16.75
N ASP A 215 -2.88 13.58 -18.03
CA ASP A 215 -2.15 14.78 -18.45
C ASP A 215 -3.00 16.06 -18.46
N THR A 216 -4.30 15.94 -18.16
CA THR A 216 -5.18 17.07 -17.87
C THR A 216 -4.94 17.71 -16.49
N ILE A 217 -4.23 17.00 -15.59
CA ILE A 217 -3.90 17.52 -14.27
C ILE A 217 -2.90 18.68 -14.41
N PRO A 218 -3.16 19.86 -13.80
CA PRO A 218 -2.22 20.97 -13.83
C PRO A 218 -0.81 20.58 -13.35
N GLY A 219 0.20 20.88 -14.17
CA GLY A 219 1.61 20.55 -13.91
C GLY A 219 2.02 19.13 -14.34
N ALA A 220 1.09 18.29 -14.79
CA ALA A 220 1.42 17.02 -15.41
C ALA A 220 2.00 17.24 -16.81
N GLU A 221 3.05 16.47 -17.15
CA GLU A 221 3.66 16.49 -18.46
C GLU A 221 3.60 15.09 -19.08
N ARG A 222 3.10 14.97 -20.31
CA ARG A 222 3.20 13.72 -21.06
C ARG A 222 4.64 13.54 -21.56
N THR A 223 5.35 12.57 -20.99
CA THR A 223 6.75 12.29 -21.37
C THR A 223 6.91 11.05 -22.25
N SER A 224 5.87 10.23 -22.35
CA SER A 224 5.80 9.12 -23.31
C SER A 224 4.35 8.82 -23.69
N LYS A 225 4.14 7.89 -24.64
CA LYS A 225 2.81 7.38 -24.99
C LYS A 225 2.03 6.81 -23.80
N LYS A 226 2.73 6.32 -22.77
CA LYS A 226 2.13 5.65 -21.61
C LYS A 226 2.57 6.28 -20.29
N THR A 227 3.16 7.46 -20.28
CA THR A 227 3.75 8.03 -19.06
C THR A 227 3.41 9.51 -18.90
N THR A 228 2.96 9.87 -17.70
CA THR A 228 2.90 11.26 -17.24
C THR A 228 3.95 11.50 -16.16
N SER A 229 4.54 12.68 -16.18
CA SER A 229 5.54 13.13 -15.22
C SER A 229 5.05 14.35 -14.43
N PHE A 230 5.52 14.49 -13.20
CA PHE A 230 5.26 15.66 -12.35
C PHE A 230 6.51 15.97 -11.53
N THR A 231 6.86 17.26 -11.43
CA THR A 231 8.04 17.71 -10.68
C THR A 231 7.63 18.68 -9.58
N THR A 232 8.03 18.40 -8.35
CA THR A 232 7.74 19.24 -7.17
C THR A 232 8.91 19.22 -6.17
N ARG A 233 8.86 20.06 -5.15
CA ARG A 233 9.76 20.03 -3.98
C ARG A 233 9.12 19.40 -2.74
N SER A 234 7.82 19.11 -2.79
CA SER A 234 7.03 18.55 -1.70
C SER A 234 6.68 17.09 -1.97
N TRP A 235 7.09 16.17 -1.09
CA TRP A 235 6.68 14.77 -1.25
C TRP A 235 5.17 14.58 -1.11
N ASP A 236 4.49 15.39 -0.28
CA ASP A 236 3.03 15.36 -0.17
C ASP A 236 2.34 15.69 -1.51
N GLU A 237 2.85 16.67 -2.26
CA GLU A 237 2.35 16.98 -3.62
C GLU A 237 2.66 15.85 -4.60
N ALA A 238 3.87 15.28 -4.55
CA ALA A 238 4.27 14.15 -5.38
C ALA A 238 3.38 12.93 -5.14
N TYR A 239 3.12 12.59 -3.88
CA TYR A 239 2.26 11.48 -3.49
C TYR A 239 0.80 11.73 -3.87
N LYS A 240 0.28 12.95 -3.68
CA LYS A 240 -1.05 13.35 -4.15
C LYS A 240 -1.17 13.21 -5.66
N PHE A 241 -0.16 13.60 -6.43
CA PHE A 241 -0.13 13.41 -7.87
C PHE A 241 -0.25 11.92 -8.22
N ILE A 242 0.60 11.05 -7.65
CA ILE A 242 0.56 9.59 -7.85
C ILE A 242 -0.83 9.01 -7.55
N ARG A 243 -1.38 9.34 -6.37
CA ARG A 243 -2.69 8.81 -5.93
C ARG A 243 -3.82 9.33 -6.83
N THR A 244 -3.75 10.59 -7.25
CA THR A 244 -4.78 11.21 -8.09
C THR A 244 -4.79 10.60 -9.48
N THR A 245 -3.63 10.52 -10.14
CA THR A 245 -3.56 9.95 -11.50
C THR A 245 -3.97 8.48 -11.51
N ILE A 246 -3.47 7.67 -10.58
CA ILE A 246 -3.87 6.26 -10.46
C ILE A 246 -5.38 6.16 -10.16
N GLY A 247 -5.91 7.01 -9.28
CA GLY A 247 -7.33 7.10 -8.99
C GLY A 247 -8.17 7.40 -10.23
N LEU A 248 -7.75 8.37 -11.07
CA LEU A 248 -8.42 8.71 -12.33
C LEU A 248 -8.47 7.54 -13.32
N THR A 249 -7.50 6.63 -13.27
CA THR A 249 -7.51 5.44 -14.14
C THR A 249 -8.44 4.32 -13.65
N SER A 250 -8.91 4.38 -12.41
CA SER A 250 -9.68 3.31 -11.77
C SER A 250 -11.10 3.06 -12.34
N PRO A 251 -11.88 4.07 -12.78
CA PRO A 251 -13.20 3.85 -13.38
C PRO A 251 -13.20 2.91 -14.59
N ARG A 252 -12.10 2.84 -15.38
CA ARG A 252 -11.98 1.87 -16.47
C ARG A 252 -11.88 0.42 -16.01
N MET A 253 -11.37 0.16 -14.80
CA MET A 253 -11.38 -1.21 -14.25
C MET A 253 -12.83 -1.68 -14.00
N ASN A 254 -13.73 -0.75 -13.66
CA ASN A 254 -15.14 -1.04 -13.41
C ASN A 254 -15.99 -1.08 -14.68
N ALA A 255 -15.52 -0.57 -15.82
CA ALA A 255 -16.29 -0.58 -17.07
C ALA A 255 -16.73 -2.01 -17.45
N SER A 256 -15.83 -2.99 -17.34
CA SER A 256 -16.15 -4.40 -17.59
C SER A 256 -17.12 -5.01 -16.57
N LEU A 257 -17.14 -4.50 -15.33
CA LEU A 257 -18.12 -4.90 -14.31
C LEU A 257 -19.48 -4.30 -14.65
N ILE A 258 -19.54 -3.00 -14.98
CA ILE A 258 -20.76 -2.30 -15.38
C ILE A 258 -21.36 -2.97 -16.62
N GLU A 259 -20.56 -3.29 -17.63
CA GLU A 259 -21.02 -4.03 -18.81
C GLU A 259 -21.70 -5.34 -18.44
N LYS A 260 -21.12 -6.11 -17.51
CA LYS A 260 -21.72 -7.37 -17.02
C LYS A 260 -22.97 -7.14 -16.19
N LEU A 261 -23.00 -6.12 -15.33
CA LEU A 261 -24.16 -5.78 -14.52
C LEU A 261 -25.34 -5.36 -15.39
N LEU A 262 -25.09 -4.62 -16.47
CA LEU A 262 -26.10 -4.20 -17.44
C LEU A 262 -26.73 -5.37 -18.20
N GLN A 263 -26.13 -6.57 -18.18
CA GLN A 263 -26.73 -7.79 -18.75
C GLN A 263 -27.66 -8.53 -17.78
N LEU A 264 -27.76 -8.11 -16.51
CA LEU A 264 -28.62 -8.76 -15.53
C LEU A 264 -30.08 -8.29 -15.66
N PRO A 265 -31.07 -9.16 -15.38
CA PRO A 265 -32.47 -8.74 -15.28
C PRO A 265 -32.65 -7.64 -14.22
N GLY A 266 -33.43 -6.59 -14.52
CA GLY A 266 -33.66 -5.47 -13.60
C GLY A 266 -32.59 -4.37 -13.64
N ALA A 267 -31.55 -4.50 -14.46
CA ALA A 267 -30.45 -3.54 -14.50
C ALA A 267 -30.86 -2.17 -15.07
N GLU A 268 -31.80 -2.14 -16.01
CA GLU A 268 -32.28 -0.89 -16.59
C GLU A 268 -33.15 -0.10 -15.61
N GLU A 269 -34.06 -0.78 -14.88
CA GLU A 269 -34.85 -0.17 -13.82
C GLU A 269 -33.96 0.41 -12.72
N ALA A 270 -32.97 -0.37 -12.25
CA ALA A 270 -32.00 0.11 -11.25
C ALA A 270 -31.19 1.31 -11.74
N ARG A 271 -30.88 1.39 -13.04
CA ARG A 271 -30.18 2.51 -13.64
C ARG A 271 -31.05 3.77 -13.69
N ILE A 272 -32.33 3.63 -14.04
CA ILE A 272 -33.30 4.73 -14.05
C ILE A 272 -33.48 5.28 -12.64
N GLU A 273 -33.72 4.42 -11.64
CA GLU A 273 -33.85 4.84 -10.24
C GLU A 273 -32.60 5.59 -9.74
N TRP A 274 -31.41 5.09 -10.08
CA TRP A 274 -30.16 5.79 -9.76
C TRP A 274 -30.06 7.16 -10.42
N ALA A 275 -30.42 7.27 -11.71
CA ALA A 275 -30.38 8.53 -12.45
C ALA A 275 -31.40 9.54 -11.90
N GLU A 276 -32.61 9.10 -11.57
CA GLU A 276 -33.62 9.91 -10.90
C GLU A 276 -33.12 10.42 -9.54
N GLY A 277 -32.43 9.57 -8.77
CA GLY A 277 -31.79 9.97 -7.52
C GLY A 277 -30.81 11.13 -7.69
N ILE A 278 -29.93 11.07 -8.70
CA ILE A 278 -28.97 12.16 -8.99
C ILE A 278 -29.69 13.45 -9.40
N VAL A 279 -30.67 13.33 -10.30
CA VAL A 279 -31.44 14.50 -10.75
C VAL A 279 -32.16 15.14 -9.56
N ASN A 280 -32.73 14.34 -8.66
CA ASN A 280 -33.38 14.84 -7.47
C ASN A 280 -32.40 15.54 -6.51
N GLU A 281 -31.20 15.00 -6.31
CA GLU A 281 -30.14 15.67 -5.53
C GLU A 281 -29.70 17.02 -6.15
N TRP A 282 -29.72 17.12 -7.48
CA TRP A 282 -29.38 18.38 -8.17
C TRP A 282 -30.49 19.42 -8.09
N LEU A 283 -31.75 18.97 -7.98
CA LEU A 283 -32.93 19.83 -7.94
C LEU A 283 -33.34 20.21 -6.51
N SER A 284 -32.80 19.56 -5.48
CA SER A 284 -33.00 19.87 -4.04
C SER A 284 -32.02 20.91 -3.52
#